data_AF-V5SJ23-F1
#
_entry.id   AF-V5SJ23-F1
#
_cell.length_a   1.000
_cell.length_b   1.000
_cell.length_c   1.000
_cell.angle_alpha   90.00
_cell.angle_beta   90.00
_cell.angle_gamma   90.00
#
_symmetry.space_group_name_H-M   'P 1'
#
loop_
_entity.id
_entity.type
_entity.pdbx_description
1 polymer ?
#
loop_
_entity_poly.entity_id
_entity_poly.type
_entity_poly.pdbx_seq_one_letter_code
_entity_poly.pdbx_strand_id
1 'polypeptide(L)'
;MTTSLSRVLLASITVSFFSLVHPGQPQAKPYEAAGSPLVMDADTRERLMSDARHAWSYFERVTGRFAGMPSINIWRQGASYGSYDIATMWDTGSIILATISARSIGIIDDREFERRIGSIMKFLDRATTTYKGAKLPNFRSNSNNGRSIEAGYDATDTGRLFVALHVLDRATGGKYKAEALMKKWNISATVSDGALQDIKGGKLKPAQSNIYRYYVSHGYRLWDIPHAPVYSGASPDSSEAARARFIEELSSIGPISSEPSLNEIVELGGSPYGRVIAETLNAAQKKRYADTGKLTAVSEGPIDEEPWFTYQGYDLSRGNEKAWTVYPWITDPKWATPEFAEKFRLVSAKAAFLWFAAYPSEYTRELWMAVREKARAEKFGYHAGIYETSGKVPKSIDVNSNATILSAIAYLLNDQQPLTQLKISRQ
;
A
#
# COMPACT_ATOMS: atom_id res chain seq x y z
N MET A 1 -67.63 39.96 20.93
CA MET A 1 -66.17 39.75 20.77
C MET A 1 -65.83 38.47 21.53
N THR A 2 -65.97 37.23 21.02
CA THR A 2 -65.80 36.71 19.63
C THR A 2 -64.45 37.15 19.04
N THR A 3 -63.52 36.31 18.56
CA THR A 3 -63.46 34.85 18.31
C THR A 3 -61.96 34.47 18.09
N SER A 4 -61.44 33.25 18.15
CA SER A 4 -61.95 31.88 18.39
C SER A 4 -60.80 30.96 18.90
N LEU A 5 -61.05 29.65 19.08
CA LEU A 5 -59.98 28.62 19.16
C LEU A 5 -59.43 28.29 17.76
N SER A 6 -58.18 27.81 17.68
CA SER A 6 -57.82 26.65 16.85
C SER A 6 -56.50 26.02 17.30
N ARG A 7 -56.54 24.71 17.57
CA ARG A 7 -55.34 23.85 17.70
C ARG A 7 -54.83 23.54 16.30
N VAL A 8 -53.52 23.51 16.11
CA VAL A 8 -52.90 22.74 15.01
C VAL A 8 -51.89 21.77 15.63
N LEU A 9 -52.17 20.48 15.49
CA LEU A 9 -51.17 19.43 15.69
C LEU A 9 -50.08 19.61 14.63
N LEU A 10 -48.82 19.74 15.02
CA LEU A 10 -47.74 19.21 14.18
C LEU A 10 -47.46 17.78 14.64
N ALA A 11 -47.71 16.84 13.73
CA ALA A 11 -47.50 15.42 13.98
C ALA A 11 -46.00 15.13 14.22
N SER A 12 -45.72 14.39 15.29
CA SER A 12 -44.40 13.81 15.53
C SER A 12 -44.13 12.73 14.47
N ILE A 13 -43.40 13.08 13.41
CA ILE A 13 -42.91 12.08 12.46
C ILE A 13 -41.67 11.40 13.08
N THR A 14 -41.91 10.38 13.89
CA THR A 14 -40.91 9.40 14.28
C THR A 14 -40.54 8.55 13.06
N VAL A 15 -39.60 9.03 12.24
CA VAL A 15 -38.94 8.16 11.24
C VAL A 15 -38.00 7.22 11.97
N SER A 16 -38.47 5.99 12.19
CA SER A 16 -37.62 4.88 12.62
C SER A 16 -36.56 4.61 11.55
N PHE A 17 -35.32 5.04 11.78
CA PHE A 17 -34.17 4.61 10.98
C PHE A 17 -33.76 3.18 11.36
N PHE A 18 -34.61 2.22 11.02
CA PHE A 18 -34.25 0.82 10.88
C PHE A 18 -34.21 0.46 9.39
N SER A 19 -33.17 -0.27 9.00
CA SER A 19 -33.06 -1.02 7.74
C SER A 19 -33.02 -0.22 6.43
N LEU A 20 -31.83 0.30 6.11
CA LEU A 20 -31.29 0.20 4.74
C LEU A 20 -29.84 -0.31 4.79
N VAL A 21 -29.67 -1.55 5.29
CA VAL A 21 -28.49 -2.36 4.97
C VAL A 21 -28.51 -2.54 3.45
N HIS A 22 -27.58 -1.90 2.73
CA HIS A 22 -27.39 -2.19 1.31
C HIS A 22 -26.88 -3.63 1.19
N PRO A 23 -27.65 -4.56 0.58
CA PRO A 23 -27.16 -5.91 0.37
C PRO A 23 -26.05 -5.87 -0.67
N GLY A 24 -24.90 -6.48 -0.34
CA GLY A 24 -23.81 -6.85 -1.25
C GLY A 24 -23.48 -5.86 -2.38
N GLN A 25 -22.37 -5.13 -2.25
CA GLN A 25 -21.69 -4.67 -3.47
C GLN A 25 -21.49 -5.88 -4.39
N PRO A 26 -21.90 -5.82 -5.67
CA PRO A 26 -21.73 -6.95 -6.57
C PRO A 26 -20.26 -7.31 -6.62
N GLN A 27 -19.95 -8.58 -6.41
CA GLN A 27 -18.60 -9.10 -6.55
C GLN A 27 -18.11 -8.72 -7.94
N ALA A 28 -17.01 -7.97 -8.00
CA ALA A 28 -16.50 -7.43 -9.26
C ALA A 28 -16.36 -8.58 -10.27
N LYS A 29 -16.86 -8.37 -11.50
CA LYS A 29 -16.69 -9.35 -12.58
C LYS A 29 -15.19 -9.67 -12.72
N PRO A 30 -14.80 -10.94 -12.91
CA PRO A 30 -13.43 -11.28 -13.25
C PRO A 30 -12.99 -10.42 -14.44
N TYR A 31 -11.92 -9.65 -14.24
CA TYR A 31 -11.34 -8.83 -15.28
C TYR A 31 -10.55 -9.73 -16.22
N GLU A 32 -11.01 -9.85 -17.46
CA GLU A 32 -10.16 -10.32 -18.56
C GLU A 32 -9.07 -9.25 -18.77
N ALA A 33 -7.81 -9.62 -18.55
CA ALA A 33 -6.69 -8.75 -18.85
C ALA A 33 -6.72 -8.41 -20.35
N ALA A 34 -6.61 -7.13 -20.70
CA ALA A 34 -6.56 -6.66 -22.09
C ALA A 34 -5.20 -6.94 -22.76
N GLY A 35 -4.65 -8.13 -22.52
CA GLY A 35 -3.40 -8.66 -23.05
C GLY A 35 -3.37 -10.17 -22.82
N SER A 36 -2.69 -10.89 -23.71
CA SER A 36 -2.54 -12.35 -23.61
C SER A 36 -2.04 -12.76 -22.21
N PRO A 37 -2.53 -13.87 -21.63
CA PRO A 37 -2.03 -14.37 -20.36
C PRO A 37 -0.51 -14.49 -20.38
N LEU A 38 0.16 -14.09 -19.30
CA LEU A 38 1.62 -14.23 -19.22
C LEU A 38 1.98 -15.71 -19.30
N VAL A 39 2.58 -16.12 -20.42
CA VAL A 39 3.16 -17.46 -20.54
C VAL A 39 4.36 -17.53 -19.61
N MET A 40 4.17 -18.18 -18.47
CA MET A 40 5.20 -18.39 -17.44
C MET A 40 6.14 -19.52 -17.87
N ASP A 41 7.08 -19.20 -18.76
CA ASP A 41 8.15 -20.10 -19.15
C ASP A 41 9.12 -20.40 -17.99
N ALA A 42 9.92 -21.46 -18.14
CA ALA A 42 10.80 -21.95 -17.07
C ALA A 42 11.89 -20.93 -16.67
N ASP A 43 12.44 -20.20 -17.63
CA ASP A 43 13.47 -19.18 -17.40
C ASP A 43 12.89 -17.96 -16.65
N THR A 44 11.70 -17.50 -17.05
CA THR A 44 10.96 -16.45 -16.35
C THR A 44 10.62 -16.89 -14.92
N ARG A 45 10.17 -18.13 -14.72
CA ARG A 45 9.89 -18.71 -13.39
C ARG A 45 11.14 -18.78 -12.51
N GLU A 46 12.28 -19.19 -13.07
CA GLU A 46 13.56 -19.25 -12.36
C GLU A 46 14.07 -17.86 -11.97
N ARG A 47 14.02 -16.89 -12.90
CA ARG A 47 14.38 -15.48 -12.64
C ARG A 47 13.53 -14.89 -11.52
N LEU A 48 12.21 -15.05 -11.59
CA LEU A 48 11.29 -14.58 -10.54
C LEU A 48 11.59 -15.24 -9.18
N MET A 49 11.87 -16.54 -9.15
CA MET A 49 12.24 -17.23 -7.90
C MET A 49 13.60 -16.78 -7.35
N SER A 50 14.58 -16.51 -8.21
CA SER A 50 15.87 -15.91 -7.82
C SER A 50 15.70 -14.49 -7.27
N ASP A 51 14.82 -13.70 -7.87
CA ASP A 51 14.51 -12.35 -7.43
C ASP A 51 13.75 -12.36 -6.09
N ALA A 52 12.79 -13.27 -5.91
CA ALA A 52 12.04 -13.43 -4.66
C ALA A 52 12.93 -13.91 -3.50
N ARG A 53 13.79 -14.92 -3.70
CA ARG A 53 14.77 -15.34 -2.68
C ARG A 53 15.69 -14.19 -2.26
N HIS A 54 16.09 -13.36 -3.22
CA HIS A 54 16.94 -12.21 -2.93
C HIS A 54 16.20 -11.11 -2.17
N ALA A 55 14.98 -10.75 -2.57
CA ALA A 55 14.12 -9.83 -1.81
C ALA A 55 13.83 -10.35 -0.38
N TRP A 56 13.63 -11.67 -0.23
CA TRP A 56 13.46 -12.31 1.08
C TRP A 56 14.68 -12.15 1.99
N SER A 57 15.91 -12.15 1.45
CA SER A 57 17.12 -12.00 2.26
C SER A 57 17.13 -10.74 3.14
N TYR A 58 16.39 -9.68 2.76
CA TYR A 58 16.15 -8.52 3.62
C TYR A 58 15.58 -8.91 5.00
N PHE A 59 14.57 -9.79 5.00
CA PHE A 59 13.81 -10.21 6.17
C PHE A 59 14.59 -11.23 7.03
N GLU A 60 15.67 -11.80 6.53
CA GLU A 60 16.58 -12.67 7.31
C GLU A 60 17.36 -11.87 8.36
N ARG A 61 17.56 -10.55 8.14
CA ARG A 61 18.26 -9.66 9.07
C ARG A 61 17.36 -9.25 10.26
N VAL A 62 17.37 -10.07 11.32
CA VAL A 62 16.68 -9.79 12.58
C VAL A 62 17.61 -9.08 13.58
N THR A 63 17.26 -7.86 14.00
CA THR A 63 17.99 -7.06 15.02
C THR A 63 17.35 -7.06 16.40
N GLY A 64 16.06 -7.39 16.47
CA GLY A 64 15.25 -7.24 17.67
C GLY A 64 14.79 -8.55 18.30
N ARG A 65 14.05 -8.43 19.41
CA ARG A 65 13.43 -9.61 20.07
C ARG A 65 12.28 -10.21 19.27
N PHE A 66 11.78 -9.49 18.27
CA PHE A 66 10.68 -9.91 17.43
C PHE A 66 11.22 -10.49 16.13
N ALA A 67 11.28 -11.82 16.07
CA ALA A 67 11.73 -12.62 14.93
C ALA A 67 11.15 -12.21 13.56
N GLY A 68 9.92 -11.71 13.53
CA GLY A 68 9.24 -11.26 12.31
C GLY A 68 9.39 -9.77 12.00
N MET A 69 10.01 -8.96 12.86
CA MET A 69 10.20 -7.52 12.64
C MET A 69 11.68 -7.23 12.30
N PRO A 70 12.03 -7.07 11.01
CA PRO A 70 13.35 -6.56 10.63
C PRO A 70 13.48 -5.06 10.94
N SER A 71 14.65 -4.49 10.67
CA SER A 71 14.80 -3.05 10.46
C SER A 71 13.92 -2.58 9.29
N ILE A 72 13.55 -1.30 9.29
CA ILE A 72 12.62 -0.71 8.31
C ILE A 72 13.38 -0.13 7.12
N ASN A 73 14.59 0.38 7.38
CA ASN A 73 15.55 0.79 6.36
C ASN A 73 16.96 0.43 6.85
N ILE A 74 17.84 0.03 5.93
CA ILE A 74 19.26 -0.24 6.20
C ILE A 74 20.14 0.42 5.14
N TRP A 75 21.38 0.73 5.48
CA TRP A 75 22.40 1.24 4.55
C TRP A 75 23.77 0.67 4.89
N ARG A 76 24.63 0.52 3.88
CA ARG A 76 26.00 0.01 4.08
C ARG A 76 26.82 1.01 4.88
N GLN A 77 27.49 0.54 5.93
CA GLN A 77 28.42 1.29 6.77
C GLN A 77 29.75 0.54 6.83
N GLY A 78 30.59 0.71 5.81
CA GLY A 78 31.81 -0.06 5.64
C GLY A 78 31.53 -1.56 5.41
N ALA A 79 31.98 -2.40 6.34
CA ALA A 79 31.72 -3.85 6.34
C ALA A 79 30.42 -4.26 7.06
N SER A 80 29.71 -3.31 7.70
CA SER A 80 28.46 -3.54 8.41
C SER A 80 27.28 -2.80 7.76
N TYR A 81 26.10 -2.89 8.38
CA TYR A 81 24.90 -2.17 7.94
C TYR A 81 24.29 -1.40 9.13
N GLY A 82 24.14 -0.08 8.96
CA GLY A 82 23.32 0.75 9.84
C GLY A 82 21.82 0.43 9.63
N SER A 83 20.99 0.83 10.58
CA SER A 83 19.54 0.62 10.49
C SER A 83 18.69 1.75 11.06
N TYR A 84 17.51 1.90 10.48
CA TYR A 84 16.40 2.67 11.00
C TYR A 84 15.32 1.69 11.50
N ASP A 85 15.05 1.71 12.81
CA ASP A 85 14.26 0.70 13.52
C ASP A 85 12.93 1.28 14.06
N ILE A 86 12.37 2.31 13.42
CA ILE A 86 11.06 2.88 13.77
C ILE A 86 10.05 2.43 12.72
N ALA A 87 9.11 1.59 13.13
CA ALA A 87 8.07 1.00 12.30
C ALA A 87 6.74 1.74 12.42
N THR A 88 6.08 1.90 11.27
CA THR A 88 4.66 2.29 11.15
C THR A 88 3.77 1.04 11.04
N MET A 89 2.45 1.27 10.98
CA MET A 89 1.50 0.21 10.64
C MET A 89 1.55 -0.17 9.15
N TRP A 90 2.00 0.74 8.26
CA TRP A 90 2.26 0.45 6.85
C TRP A 90 3.36 -0.58 6.69
N ASP A 91 4.50 -0.36 7.34
CA ASP A 91 5.64 -1.28 7.36
C ASP A 91 5.22 -2.65 7.90
N THR A 92 4.46 -2.66 8.99
CA THR A 92 4.01 -3.89 9.64
C THR A 92 3.06 -4.68 8.74
N GLY A 93 2.17 -4.01 8.00
CA GLY A 93 1.34 -4.63 6.98
C GLY A 93 2.17 -5.22 5.83
N SER A 94 3.15 -4.47 5.31
CA SER A 94 4.11 -4.94 4.30
C SER A 94 4.84 -6.21 4.74
N ILE A 95 5.33 -6.25 5.98
CA ILE A 95 6.06 -7.41 6.55
C ILE A 95 5.17 -8.66 6.65
N ILE A 96 3.89 -8.51 7.01
CA ILE A 96 2.91 -9.61 7.03
C ILE A 96 2.72 -10.17 5.61
N LEU A 97 2.46 -9.31 4.63
CA LEU A 97 2.26 -9.69 3.23
C LEU A 97 3.51 -10.34 2.63
N ALA A 98 4.72 -9.83 2.93
CA ALA A 98 5.98 -10.44 2.55
C ALA A 98 6.15 -11.85 3.11
N THR A 99 5.77 -12.06 4.38
CA THR A 99 5.87 -13.35 5.07
C THR A 99 4.87 -14.38 4.52
N ILE A 100 3.65 -13.94 4.17
CA ILE A 100 2.64 -14.75 3.46
C ILE A 100 3.16 -15.14 2.07
N SER A 101 3.69 -14.16 1.33
CA SER A 101 4.24 -14.34 -0.02
C SER A 101 5.39 -15.34 -0.05
N ALA A 102 6.37 -15.20 0.84
CA ALA A 102 7.50 -16.12 0.94
C ALA A 102 7.07 -17.56 1.28
N ARG A 103 6.04 -17.72 2.12
CA ARG A 103 5.50 -19.05 2.44
C ARG A 103 4.70 -19.67 1.30
N SER A 104 3.92 -18.88 0.54
CA SER A 104 3.11 -19.40 -0.56
C SER A 104 3.95 -19.94 -1.72
N ILE A 105 5.12 -19.32 -1.99
CA ILE A 105 6.04 -19.76 -3.05
C ILE A 105 7.22 -20.63 -2.55
N GLY A 106 7.15 -21.12 -1.31
CA GLY A 106 8.11 -22.11 -0.77
C GLY A 106 9.51 -21.58 -0.47
N ILE A 107 9.68 -20.27 -0.21
CA ILE A 107 10.95 -19.70 0.28
C ILE A 107 11.14 -19.98 1.78
N ILE A 108 10.06 -20.07 2.55
CA ILE A 108 10.07 -20.46 3.96
C ILE A 108 9.10 -21.60 4.24
N ASP A 109 9.42 -22.41 5.24
CA ASP A 109 8.57 -23.50 5.74
C ASP A 109 7.49 -23.00 6.72
N ASP A 110 6.61 -23.91 7.15
CA ASP A 110 5.56 -23.61 8.13
C ASP A 110 6.10 -23.20 9.51
N ARG A 111 7.28 -23.70 9.91
CA ARG A 111 7.88 -23.40 11.21
C ARG A 111 8.37 -21.95 11.25
N GLU A 112 9.05 -21.50 10.21
CA GLU A 112 9.54 -20.14 10.07
C GLU A 112 8.38 -19.15 9.86
N PHE A 113 7.37 -19.54 9.08
CA PHE A 113 6.13 -18.77 8.94
C PHE A 113 5.41 -18.59 10.30
N GLU A 114 5.19 -19.68 11.06
CA GLU A 114 4.61 -19.62 12.41
C GLU A 114 5.45 -18.77 13.37
N ARG A 115 6.78 -18.90 13.34
CA ARG A 115 7.71 -18.12 14.17
C ARG A 115 7.61 -16.62 13.87
N ARG A 116 7.57 -16.23 12.59
CA ARG A 116 7.52 -14.84 12.14
C ARG A 116 6.16 -14.20 12.41
N ILE A 117 5.07 -14.78 11.91
CA ILE A 117 3.73 -14.24 12.13
C ILE A 117 3.39 -14.20 13.63
N GLY A 118 3.66 -15.29 14.37
CA GLY A 118 3.47 -15.32 15.82
C GLY A 118 4.29 -14.28 16.58
N SER A 119 5.42 -13.83 16.02
CA SER A 119 6.20 -12.72 16.54
C SER A 119 5.64 -11.34 16.14
N ILE A 120 5.09 -11.17 14.95
CA ILE A 120 4.49 -9.92 14.49
C ILE A 120 3.20 -9.63 15.28
N MET A 121 2.38 -10.65 15.54
CA MET A 121 1.19 -10.48 16.40
C MET A 121 1.57 -10.05 17.84
N LYS A 122 2.70 -10.54 18.38
CA LYS A 122 3.24 -10.09 19.68
C LYS A 122 3.84 -8.68 19.64
N PHE A 123 4.28 -8.21 18.47
CA PHE A 123 4.65 -6.80 18.26
C PHE A 123 3.39 -5.92 18.25
N LEU A 124 2.37 -6.28 17.46
CA LEU A 124 1.11 -5.54 17.37
C LEU A 124 0.36 -5.43 18.72
N ASP A 125 0.40 -6.47 19.55
CA ASP A 125 -0.17 -6.42 20.92
C ASP A 125 0.50 -5.40 21.85
N ARG A 126 1.74 -4.98 21.52
CA ARG A 126 2.54 -3.98 22.25
C ARG A 126 2.58 -2.61 21.57
N ALA A 127 2.57 -2.56 20.24
CA ALA A 127 2.69 -1.37 19.41
C ALA A 127 1.38 -0.56 19.38
N THR A 128 0.90 -0.18 20.57
CA THR A 128 -0.42 0.42 20.79
C THR A 128 -0.32 1.69 21.61
N THR A 129 -1.19 2.65 21.31
CA THR A 129 -1.36 3.90 22.07
C THR A 129 -2.72 3.95 22.75
N THR A 130 -2.95 5.00 23.53
CA THR A 130 -4.27 5.33 24.10
C THR A 130 -4.60 6.79 23.83
N TYR A 131 -5.76 7.05 23.24
CA TYR A 131 -6.31 8.38 23.04
C TYR A 131 -7.68 8.51 23.72
N LYS A 132 -7.83 9.40 24.71
CA LYS A 132 -9.09 9.58 25.47
C LYS A 132 -9.71 8.25 25.99
N GLY A 133 -8.86 7.30 26.41
CA GLY A 133 -9.28 5.97 26.85
C GLY A 133 -9.46 4.92 25.75
N ALA A 134 -9.56 5.32 24.47
CA ALA A 134 -9.55 4.39 23.34
C ALA A 134 -8.14 3.82 23.11
N LYS A 135 -7.98 2.50 23.21
CA LYS A 135 -6.75 1.81 22.79
C LYS A 135 -6.71 1.71 21.26
N LEU A 136 -5.58 2.02 20.65
CA LEU A 136 -5.40 2.09 19.20
C LEU A 136 -4.06 1.47 18.76
N PRO A 137 -3.89 1.06 17.49
CA PRO A 137 -2.58 0.91 16.86
C PRO A 137 -1.78 2.21 17.02
N ASN A 138 -0.48 2.12 17.31
CA ASN A 138 0.34 3.31 17.49
C ASN A 138 0.96 3.81 16.18
N PHE A 139 1.05 5.13 16.02
CA PHE A 139 1.64 5.80 14.85
C PHE A 139 3.07 5.32 14.55
N ARG A 140 4.00 5.39 15.51
CA ARG A 140 5.39 4.96 15.32
C ARG A 140 5.96 4.24 16.52
N SER A 141 6.41 3.01 16.31
CA SER A 141 6.90 2.12 17.36
C SER A 141 8.27 1.57 17.02
N ASN A 142 9.12 1.35 18.02
CA ASN A 142 10.43 0.76 17.80
C ASN A 142 10.29 -0.72 17.37
N SER A 143 10.73 -1.10 16.17
CA SER A 143 10.56 -2.47 15.62
C SER A 143 11.17 -3.53 16.54
N ASN A 144 12.31 -3.24 17.18
CA ASN A 144 13.01 -4.18 18.04
C ASN A 144 12.28 -4.52 19.35
N ASN A 145 11.36 -3.66 19.82
CA ASN A 145 10.69 -3.87 21.13
C ASN A 145 9.20 -3.47 21.22
N GLY A 146 8.60 -2.85 20.21
CA GLY A 146 7.19 -2.48 20.16
C GLY A 146 6.77 -1.35 21.10
N ARG A 147 7.71 -0.65 21.76
CA ARG A 147 7.39 0.57 22.51
C ARG A 147 7.10 1.71 21.54
N SER A 148 6.15 2.57 21.91
CA SER A 148 5.91 3.84 21.22
C SER A 148 7.17 4.70 21.21
N ILE A 149 7.53 5.20 20.02
CA ILE A 149 8.51 6.27 19.82
C ILE A 149 7.78 7.58 19.62
N GLU A 150 6.74 7.59 18.79
CA GLU A 150 5.82 8.71 18.63
C GLU A 150 4.40 8.21 18.88
N ALA A 151 3.74 8.78 19.88
CA ALA A 151 2.40 8.38 20.30
C ALA A 151 1.35 9.04 19.41
N GLY A 152 0.51 8.22 18.77
CA GLY A 152 -0.54 8.73 17.88
C GLY A 152 -1.24 7.63 17.10
N TYR A 153 -2.01 8.03 16.10
CA TYR A 153 -2.66 7.16 15.14
C TYR A 153 -2.53 7.76 13.74
N ASP A 154 -2.27 6.91 12.75
CA ASP A 154 -2.29 7.29 11.33
C ASP A 154 -3.28 6.36 10.62
N ALA A 155 -4.28 6.95 9.98
CA ALA A 155 -5.35 6.19 9.33
C ALA A 155 -4.89 5.52 8.04
N THR A 156 -3.92 6.12 7.33
CA THR A 156 -3.38 5.61 6.07
C THR A 156 -2.54 4.36 6.32
N ASP A 157 -1.60 4.46 7.27
CA ASP A 157 -0.75 3.35 7.68
C ASP A 157 -1.57 2.18 8.25
N THR A 158 -2.58 2.50 9.04
CA THR A 158 -3.47 1.49 9.64
C THR A 158 -4.37 0.81 8.60
N GLY A 159 -4.78 1.53 7.54
CA GLY A 159 -5.52 0.94 6.42
C GLY A 159 -4.77 -0.20 5.73
N ARG A 160 -3.46 -0.06 5.52
CA ARG A 160 -2.62 -1.15 4.97
C ARG A 160 -2.49 -2.32 5.94
N LEU A 161 -2.32 -2.05 7.23
CA LEU A 161 -2.31 -3.12 8.24
C LEU A 161 -3.63 -3.92 8.22
N PHE A 162 -4.77 -3.25 8.05
CA PHE A 162 -6.07 -3.90 7.97
C PHE A 162 -6.21 -4.81 6.74
N VAL A 163 -5.71 -4.38 5.57
CA VAL A 163 -5.60 -5.25 4.38
C VAL A 163 -4.72 -6.47 4.69
N ALA A 164 -3.52 -6.26 5.23
CA ALA A 164 -2.57 -7.33 5.53
C ALA A 164 -3.09 -8.34 6.56
N LEU A 165 -3.76 -7.88 7.62
CA LEU A 165 -4.40 -8.71 8.62
C LEU A 165 -5.57 -9.52 8.03
N HIS A 166 -6.35 -8.93 7.11
CA HIS A 166 -7.45 -9.65 6.45
C HIS A 166 -6.88 -10.74 5.54
N VAL A 167 -5.88 -10.43 4.72
CA VAL A 167 -5.17 -11.40 3.88
C VAL A 167 -4.58 -12.54 4.74
N LEU A 168 -3.96 -12.23 5.89
CA LEU A 168 -3.45 -13.23 6.82
C LEU A 168 -4.55 -14.15 7.35
N ASP A 169 -5.69 -13.60 7.76
CA ASP A 169 -6.81 -14.35 8.31
C ASP A 169 -7.41 -15.30 7.25
N ARG A 170 -7.65 -14.79 6.04
CA ARG A 170 -8.15 -15.54 4.88
C ARG A 170 -7.19 -16.63 4.40
N ALA A 171 -5.89 -16.36 4.38
CA ALA A 171 -4.87 -17.32 3.96
C ALA A 171 -4.64 -18.44 4.97
N THR A 172 -4.93 -18.21 6.26
CA THR A 172 -4.58 -19.14 7.36
C THR A 172 -5.78 -19.69 8.11
N GLY A 173 -7.01 -19.38 7.67
CA GLY A 173 -8.25 -19.84 8.29
C GLY A 173 -8.43 -19.31 9.72
N GLY A 174 -8.09 -18.05 9.96
CA GLY A 174 -8.22 -17.40 11.28
C GLY A 174 -7.24 -17.87 12.35
N LYS A 175 -6.25 -18.72 12.01
CA LYS A 175 -5.28 -19.32 12.96
C LYS A 175 -4.61 -18.32 13.90
N TYR A 176 -4.27 -17.13 13.39
CA TYR A 176 -3.59 -16.07 14.14
C TYR A 176 -4.54 -15.09 14.84
N LYS A 177 -5.86 -15.30 14.72
CA LYS A 177 -6.92 -14.55 15.42
C LYS A 177 -6.86 -13.04 15.15
N ALA A 178 -6.76 -12.64 13.89
CA ALA A 178 -6.66 -11.23 13.53
C ALA A 178 -7.91 -10.44 13.97
N GLU A 179 -9.11 -11.02 13.86
CA GLU A 179 -10.35 -10.48 14.46
C GLU A 179 -10.21 -10.18 15.97
N ALA A 180 -9.57 -11.07 16.73
CA ALA A 180 -9.44 -10.91 18.18
C ALA A 180 -8.39 -9.85 18.54
N LEU A 181 -7.43 -9.57 17.66
CA LEU A 181 -6.54 -8.41 17.78
C LEU A 181 -7.31 -7.11 17.46
N MET A 182 -8.06 -7.07 16.37
CA MET A 182 -8.87 -5.93 15.96
C MET A 182 -9.86 -5.50 17.05
N LYS A 183 -10.53 -6.46 17.70
CA LYS A 183 -11.45 -6.22 18.83
C LYS A 183 -10.78 -5.65 20.10
N LYS A 184 -9.43 -5.59 20.19
CA LYS A 184 -8.70 -4.88 21.26
C LYS A 184 -8.53 -3.38 20.98
N TRP A 185 -8.86 -2.92 19.77
CA TRP A 185 -8.73 -1.52 19.36
C TRP A 185 -10.10 -0.88 19.18
N ASN A 186 -10.27 0.33 19.70
CA ASN A 186 -11.49 1.12 19.50
C ASN A 186 -11.33 2.03 18.26
N ILE A 187 -11.31 1.42 17.08
CA ILE A 187 -11.06 2.14 15.81
C ILE A 187 -12.21 3.10 15.46
N SER A 188 -13.44 2.84 15.90
CA SER A 188 -14.54 3.80 15.72
C SER A 188 -14.29 5.15 16.40
N ALA A 189 -13.41 5.23 17.40
CA ALA A 189 -12.97 6.50 17.99
C ALA A 189 -12.03 7.34 17.09
N THR A 190 -11.60 6.82 15.93
CA THR A 190 -10.79 7.54 14.93
C THR A 190 -11.61 7.90 13.67
N VAL A 191 -12.94 7.89 13.77
CA VAL A 191 -13.85 8.36 12.72
C VAL A 191 -14.68 9.52 13.29
N SER A 192 -14.68 10.67 12.61
CA SER A 192 -15.50 11.83 12.95
C SER A 192 -16.29 12.25 11.72
N ASP A 193 -17.61 12.40 11.86
CA ASP A 193 -18.49 12.86 10.78
C ASP A 193 -18.35 12.01 9.49
N GLY A 194 -18.08 10.71 9.68
CA GLY A 194 -17.79 9.74 8.63
C GLY A 194 -16.37 9.81 8.05
N ALA A 195 -15.61 10.88 8.27
CA ALA A 195 -14.23 10.99 7.80
C ALA A 195 -13.25 10.25 8.72
N LEU A 196 -12.32 9.48 8.13
CA LEU A 196 -11.19 8.87 8.82
C LEU A 196 -10.26 9.97 9.37
N GLN A 197 -9.76 9.79 10.60
CA GLN A 197 -8.96 10.79 11.31
C GLN A 197 -7.58 10.25 11.69
N ASP A 198 -6.56 11.10 11.54
CA ASP A 198 -5.25 10.95 12.19
C ASP A 198 -5.30 11.51 13.61
N ILE A 199 -4.46 10.98 14.49
CA ILE A 199 -4.18 11.53 15.83
C ILE A 199 -2.68 11.81 15.92
N LYS A 200 -2.28 13.07 15.66
CA LYS A 200 -0.88 13.51 15.69
C LYS A 200 -0.75 14.69 16.66
N GLY A 201 0.24 14.63 17.56
CA GLY A 201 0.39 15.62 18.65
C GLY A 201 -0.84 15.72 19.58
N GLY A 202 -1.56 14.60 19.78
CA GLY A 202 -2.77 14.55 20.62
C GLY A 202 -4.02 15.22 20.03
N LYS A 203 -4.00 15.62 18.75
CA LYS A 203 -5.13 16.27 18.07
C LYS A 203 -5.66 15.38 16.95
N LEU A 204 -6.99 15.22 16.89
CA LEU A 204 -7.69 14.65 15.74
C LEU A 204 -7.61 15.63 14.56
N LYS A 205 -7.35 15.11 13.36
CA LYS A 205 -7.43 15.82 12.08
C LYS A 205 -7.89 14.86 10.98
N PRO A 206 -8.63 15.32 9.95
CA PRO A 206 -8.96 14.48 8.80
C PRO A 206 -7.70 13.89 8.17
N ALA A 207 -7.72 12.59 7.87
CA ALA A 207 -6.59 11.88 7.30
C ALA A 207 -6.30 12.38 5.87
N GLN A 208 -5.04 12.76 5.60
CA GLN A 208 -4.60 13.27 4.30
C GLN A 208 -4.09 12.14 3.39
N SER A 209 -4.90 11.11 3.19
CA SER A 209 -4.52 9.93 2.40
C SER A 209 -4.41 10.21 0.90
N ASN A 210 -4.92 11.34 0.39
CA ASN A 210 -4.86 11.72 -1.04
C ASN A 210 -5.26 10.54 -1.96
N ILE A 211 -4.42 10.15 -2.93
CA ILE A 211 -4.69 9.01 -3.82
C ILE A 211 -4.78 7.65 -3.10
N TYR A 212 -4.20 7.51 -1.90
CA TYR A 212 -4.21 6.27 -1.12
C TYR A 212 -5.60 5.99 -0.52
N ARG A 213 -6.49 7.00 -0.48
CA ARG A 213 -7.82 6.94 0.16
C ARG A 213 -8.69 5.76 -0.32
N TYR A 214 -8.54 5.33 -1.57
CA TYR A 214 -9.29 4.21 -2.15
C TYR A 214 -8.90 2.86 -1.53
N TYR A 215 -7.60 2.57 -1.50
CA TYR A 215 -7.04 1.37 -0.86
C TYR A 215 -7.24 1.39 0.67
N VAL A 216 -7.01 2.54 1.30
CA VAL A 216 -7.23 2.73 2.74
C VAL A 216 -8.70 2.46 3.09
N SER A 217 -9.65 3.08 2.39
CA SER A 217 -11.09 2.80 2.59
C SER A 217 -11.42 1.31 2.42
N HIS A 218 -10.80 0.62 1.45
CA HIS A 218 -10.96 -0.83 1.31
C HIS A 218 -10.49 -1.57 2.56
N GLY A 219 -9.30 -1.25 3.09
CA GLY A 219 -8.80 -1.79 4.35
C GLY A 219 -9.79 -1.67 5.50
N TYR A 220 -10.46 -0.52 5.68
CA TYR A 220 -11.46 -0.34 6.73
C TYR A 220 -12.78 -1.10 6.45
N ARG A 221 -13.21 -1.18 5.19
CA ARG A 221 -14.39 -1.96 4.78
C ARG A 221 -14.24 -3.47 5.00
N LEU A 222 -13.01 -4.01 4.92
CA LEU A 222 -12.72 -5.43 5.19
C LEU A 222 -12.94 -5.86 6.65
N TRP A 223 -13.24 -4.91 7.55
CA TRP A 223 -13.50 -5.12 8.98
C TRP A 223 -14.80 -4.43 9.45
N ASP A 224 -15.69 -4.11 8.52
CA ASP A 224 -17.00 -3.47 8.78
C ASP A 224 -16.93 -2.14 9.56
N ILE A 225 -15.81 -1.40 9.46
CA ILE A 225 -15.63 -0.13 10.18
C ILE A 225 -16.36 1.00 9.41
N PRO A 226 -17.43 1.59 9.97
CA PRO A 226 -18.24 2.56 9.23
C PRO A 226 -17.47 3.87 8.98
N HIS A 227 -17.49 4.33 7.74
CA HIS A 227 -16.95 5.62 7.31
C HIS A 227 -17.67 6.09 6.04
N ALA A 228 -17.56 7.37 5.71
CA ALA A 228 -18.13 7.96 4.51
C ALA A 228 -17.42 7.45 3.23
N PRO A 229 -18.12 7.36 2.09
CA PRO A 229 -17.48 7.04 0.81
C PRO A 229 -16.37 8.03 0.48
N VAL A 230 -15.20 7.51 0.06
CA VAL A 230 -14.06 8.34 -0.39
C VAL A 230 -14.22 8.88 -1.82
N TYR A 231 -15.35 8.60 -2.47
CA TYR A 231 -15.79 9.21 -3.72
C TYR A 231 -17.32 9.21 -3.74
N SER A 232 -17.92 10.32 -4.16
CA SER A 232 -19.38 10.53 -4.18
C SER A 232 -20.02 10.23 -5.53
N GLY A 233 -19.22 10.05 -6.59
CA GLY A 233 -19.72 9.68 -7.91
C GLY A 233 -20.02 8.18 -8.04
N ALA A 234 -20.63 7.80 -9.17
CA ALA A 234 -20.83 6.39 -9.51
C ALA A 234 -19.50 5.67 -9.72
N SER A 235 -19.45 4.36 -9.40
CA SER A 235 -18.26 3.53 -9.60
C SER A 235 -17.76 3.63 -11.05
N PRO A 236 -16.45 3.78 -11.31
CA PRO A 236 -15.94 4.14 -12.64
C PRO A 236 -16.02 3.02 -13.68
N ASP A 237 -16.39 1.80 -13.28
CA ASP A 237 -16.74 0.68 -14.15
C ASP A 237 -18.22 0.66 -14.60
N SER A 238 -19.07 1.53 -14.04
CA SER A 238 -20.51 1.55 -14.34
C SER A 238 -20.87 2.16 -15.70
N SER A 239 -20.03 3.06 -16.23
CA SER A 239 -20.20 3.70 -17.55
C SER A 239 -18.95 4.51 -17.93
N GLU A 240 -18.76 4.80 -19.21
CA GLU A 240 -17.70 5.72 -19.68
C GLU A 240 -17.81 7.11 -19.03
N ALA A 241 -19.03 7.61 -18.82
CA ALA A 241 -19.26 8.89 -18.16
C ALA A 241 -18.84 8.87 -16.68
N ALA A 242 -19.09 7.77 -15.96
CA ALA A 242 -18.58 7.58 -14.60
C ALA A 242 -17.05 7.46 -14.59
N ARG A 243 -16.46 6.72 -15.55
CA ARG A 243 -15.01 6.61 -15.71
C ARG A 243 -14.36 7.98 -15.95
N ALA A 244 -14.93 8.81 -16.82
CA ALA A 244 -14.45 10.15 -17.12
C ALA A 244 -14.50 11.08 -15.90
N ARG A 245 -15.64 11.12 -15.18
CA ARG A 245 -15.78 11.88 -13.93
C ARG A 245 -14.82 11.43 -12.84
N PHE A 246 -14.46 10.15 -12.81
CA PHE A 246 -13.46 9.66 -11.88
C PHE A 246 -12.05 10.11 -12.26
N ILE A 247 -11.68 10.11 -13.55
CA ILE A 247 -10.40 10.69 -14.02
C ILE A 247 -10.32 12.19 -13.71
N GLU A 248 -11.42 12.93 -13.86
CA GLU A 248 -11.51 14.35 -13.49
C GLU A 248 -11.21 14.54 -11.99
N GLU A 249 -11.83 13.73 -11.12
CA GLU A 249 -11.51 13.70 -9.69
C GLU A 249 -10.05 13.30 -9.40
N LEU A 250 -9.44 12.39 -10.17
CA LEU A 250 -8.00 12.11 -10.02
C LEU A 250 -7.13 13.36 -10.28
N SER A 251 -7.55 14.25 -11.17
CA SER A 251 -6.82 15.50 -11.43
C SER A 251 -6.98 16.56 -10.32
N SER A 252 -8.00 16.45 -9.46
CA SER A 252 -8.24 17.37 -8.33
C SER A 252 -7.48 16.94 -7.05
N ILE A 253 -7.24 15.64 -6.86
CA ILE A 253 -6.58 15.07 -5.66
C ILE A 253 -5.06 15.28 -5.67
N GLY A 254 -4.44 15.28 -6.85
CA GLY A 254 -2.99 15.34 -7.03
C GLY A 254 -2.43 14.11 -7.76
N PRO A 255 -1.10 13.90 -7.74
CA PRO A 255 -0.46 12.89 -8.59
C PRO A 255 -0.90 11.46 -8.26
N ILE A 256 -1.15 10.68 -9.30
CA ILE A 256 -1.36 9.24 -9.18
C ILE A 256 -0.03 8.50 -9.20
N SER A 257 0.05 7.38 -8.48
CA SER A 257 1.27 6.57 -8.35
C SER A 257 0.96 5.08 -8.51
N SER A 258 2.01 4.26 -8.70
CA SER A 258 1.82 2.81 -8.92
C SER A 258 1.25 2.13 -7.67
N GLU A 259 1.68 2.57 -6.49
CA GLU A 259 1.17 2.14 -5.20
C GLU A 259 0.21 3.20 -4.64
N PRO A 260 -0.86 2.82 -3.90
CA PRO A 260 -1.26 1.45 -3.57
C PRO A 260 -2.22 0.79 -4.58
N SER A 261 -2.47 1.39 -5.74
CA SER A 261 -3.45 0.85 -6.70
C SER A 261 -3.06 -0.52 -7.26
N LEU A 262 -1.77 -0.74 -7.55
CA LEU A 262 -1.28 -2.07 -7.94
C LEU A 262 -1.15 -3.03 -6.75
N ASN A 263 -0.89 -2.53 -5.53
CA ASN A 263 -1.01 -3.34 -4.31
C ASN A 263 -2.43 -3.92 -4.20
N GLU A 264 -3.47 -3.11 -4.43
CA GLU A 264 -4.85 -3.57 -4.36
C GLU A 264 -5.16 -4.69 -5.37
N ILE A 265 -4.60 -4.62 -6.59
CA ILE A 265 -4.75 -5.66 -7.61
C ILE A 265 -4.09 -6.97 -7.14
N VAL A 266 -2.85 -6.90 -6.69
CA VAL A 266 -2.06 -8.05 -6.23
C VAL A 266 -2.63 -8.66 -4.94
N GLU A 267 -3.05 -7.83 -3.98
CA GLU A 267 -3.44 -8.25 -2.64
C GLU A 267 -4.91 -8.68 -2.56
N LEU A 268 -5.81 -7.95 -3.25
CA LEU A 268 -7.27 -8.08 -3.12
C LEU A 268 -8.01 -8.39 -4.44
N GLY A 269 -7.34 -8.27 -5.59
CA GLY A 269 -7.95 -8.44 -6.92
C GLY A 269 -8.39 -7.14 -7.60
N GLY A 270 -8.16 -5.98 -6.96
CA GLY A 270 -8.29 -4.65 -7.55
C GLY A 270 -9.73 -4.14 -7.66
N SER A 271 -10.01 -3.01 -6.98
CA SER A 271 -11.30 -2.32 -7.11
C SER A 271 -11.43 -1.60 -8.47
N PRO A 272 -12.65 -1.21 -8.88
CA PRO A 272 -12.83 -0.33 -10.03
C PRO A 272 -11.98 0.94 -9.97
N TYR A 273 -11.82 1.53 -8.78
CA TYR A 273 -11.00 2.72 -8.56
C TYR A 273 -9.52 2.45 -8.79
N GLY A 274 -8.94 1.43 -8.15
CA GLY A 274 -7.54 1.05 -8.28
C GLY A 274 -7.18 0.66 -9.72
N ARG A 275 -8.06 -0.05 -10.41
CA ARG A 275 -7.91 -0.42 -11.82
C ARG A 275 -7.87 0.79 -12.73
N VAL A 276 -8.78 1.76 -12.56
CA VAL A 276 -8.77 2.97 -13.38
C VAL A 276 -7.54 3.84 -13.12
N ILE A 277 -7.10 3.97 -11.87
CA ILE A 277 -5.84 4.66 -11.53
C ILE A 277 -4.66 3.99 -12.24
N ALA A 278 -4.55 2.66 -12.16
CA ALA A 278 -3.49 1.91 -12.80
C ALA A 278 -3.54 2.03 -14.34
N GLU A 279 -4.69 1.84 -14.97
CA GLU A 279 -4.85 1.97 -16.43
C GLU A 279 -4.44 3.37 -16.94
N THR A 280 -4.86 4.42 -16.23
CA THR A 280 -4.50 5.80 -16.56
C THR A 280 -2.99 6.05 -16.42
N LEU A 281 -2.35 5.56 -15.35
CA LEU A 281 -0.90 5.67 -15.17
C LEU A 281 -0.12 4.84 -16.21
N ASN A 282 -0.57 3.62 -16.51
CA ASN A 282 0.05 2.73 -17.49
C ASN A 282 0.07 3.36 -18.89
N ALA A 283 -1.05 3.97 -19.30
CA ALA A 283 -1.13 4.71 -20.57
C ALA A 283 -0.14 5.88 -20.61
N ALA A 284 -0.04 6.67 -19.54
CA ALA A 284 0.90 7.78 -19.43
C ALA A 284 2.38 7.31 -19.48
N GLN A 285 2.72 6.24 -18.75
CA GLN A 285 4.08 5.66 -18.73
C GLN A 285 4.49 5.12 -20.09
N LYS A 286 3.60 4.36 -20.75
CA LYS A 286 3.83 3.82 -22.11
C LYS A 286 3.98 4.94 -23.13
N LYS A 287 3.17 6.01 -23.06
CA LYS A 287 3.34 7.18 -23.91
C LYS A 287 4.69 7.87 -23.68
N ARG A 288 5.08 8.13 -22.43
CA ARG A 288 6.39 8.72 -22.11
C ARG A 288 7.54 7.89 -22.67
N TYR A 289 7.46 6.56 -22.55
CA TYR A 289 8.46 5.66 -23.12
C TYR A 289 8.51 5.76 -24.65
N ALA A 290 7.37 5.72 -25.34
CA ALA A 290 7.32 5.87 -26.80
C ALA A 290 7.86 7.23 -27.28
N ASP A 291 7.58 8.31 -26.54
CA ASP A 291 8.02 9.67 -26.89
C ASP A 291 9.52 9.93 -26.58
N THR A 292 10.14 9.20 -25.64
CA THR A 292 11.46 9.59 -25.06
C THR A 292 12.46 8.45 -24.83
N GLY A 293 12.05 7.18 -24.96
CA GLY A 293 12.83 6.01 -24.53
C GLY A 293 13.00 5.85 -23.02
N LYS A 294 12.42 6.72 -22.18
CA LYS A 294 12.59 6.68 -20.72
C LYS A 294 11.66 5.65 -20.08
N LEU A 295 12.25 4.57 -19.57
CA LEU A 295 11.59 3.65 -18.64
C LEU A 295 11.06 4.43 -17.43
N THR A 296 9.80 4.17 -17.06
CA THR A 296 9.08 4.92 -16.02
C THR A 296 8.28 3.98 -15.14
N ALA A 297 8.52 4.02 -13.83
CA ALA A 297 7.75 3.27 -12.84
C ALA A 297 7.72 4.08 -11.55
N VAL A 298 6.76 5.00 -11.44
CA VAL A 298 6.72 5.95 -10.31
C VAL A 298 6.15 5.31 -9.04
N SER A 299 6.86 5.48 -7.93
CA SER A 299 6.36 5.24 -6.57
C SER A 299 7.11 6.14 -5.58
N GLU A 300 6.64 6.16 -4.34
CA GLU A 300 7.38 6.70 -3.21
C GLU A 300 8.64 5.87 -2.89
N GLY A 301 9.66 6.51 -2.31
CA GLY A 301 10.86 5.79 -1.88
C GLY A 301 11.94 6.67 -1.22
N PRO A 302 12.88 6.05 -0.48
CA PRO A 302 13.99 6.72 0.15
C PRO A 302 15.04 7.22 -0.87
N ILE A 303 15.74 8.29 -0.50
CA ILE A 303 16.82 8.92 -1.27
C ILE A 303 18.07 9.19 -0.39
N ASP A 304 19.20 9.55 -1.02
CA ASP A 304 20.52 9.61 -0.36
C ASP A 304 20.89 10.90 0.36
N GLU A 305 20.00 11.89 0.36
CA GLU A 305 20.20 13.23 0.92
C GLU A 305 18.90 13.72 1.55
N GLU A 306 18.95 14.76 2.39
CA GLU A 306 17.75 15.42 2.93
C GLU A 306 16.79 15.81 1.78
N PRO A 307 15.46 15.54 1.87
CA PRO A 307 14.71 15.07 3.04
C PRO A 307 14.55 13.55 3.17
N TRP A 308 15.46 12.76 2.59
CA TRP A 308 15.62 11.31 2.72
C TRP A 308 14.49 10.44 2.17
N PHE A 309 13.36 11.04 1.77
CA PHE A 309 12.21 10.34 1.20
C PHE A 309 11.45 11.23 0.20
N THR A 310 10.96 10.63 -0.88
CA THR A 310 10.16 11.30 -1.92
C THR A 310 8.91 10.51 -2.26
N TYR A 311 7.85 11.22 -2.64
CA TYR A 311 6.63 10.73 -3.26
C TYR A 311 6.68 11.09 -4.75
N GLN A 312 6.56 10.10 -5.63
CA GLN A 312 6.66 10.32 -7.08
C GLN A 312 5.41 9.83 -7.78
N GLY A 313 4.95 10.58 -8.77
CA GLY A 313 3.66 10.33 -9.40
C GLY A 313 3.40 11.18 -10.63
N TYR A 314 2.32 10.83 -11.34
CA TYR A 314 1.83 11.50 -12.53
C TYR A 314 0.67 12.45 -12.19
N ASP A 315 0.86 13.76 -12.38
CA ASP A 315 -0.13 14.80 -12.14
C ASP A 315 -0.91 15.09 -13.45
N LEU A 316 -2.18 14.68 -13.48
CA LEU A 316 -3.06 14.81 -14.65
C LEU A 316 -3.37 16.27 -15.01
N SER A 317 -3.19 17.22 -14.07
CA SER A 317 -3.40 18.65 -14.32
C SER A 317 -2.28 19.30 -15.14
N ARG A 318 -1.19 18.56 -15.43
CA ARG A 318 0.04 19.07 -16.05
C ARG A 318 0.35 18.37 -17.36
N GLY A 319 1.04 19.07 -18.25
CA GLY A 319 1.56 18.53 -19.50
C GLY A 319 3.05 18.18 -19.44
N ASN A 320 3.48 17.30 -20.37
CA ASN A 320 4.88 16.96 -20.65
C ASN A 320 5.63 16.43 -19.40
N GLU A 321 6.97 16.57 -19.37
CA GLU A 321 7.81 16.14 -18.23
C GLU A 321 7.43 16.78 -16.88
N LYS A 322 6.68 17.89 -16.87
CA LYS A 322 6.20 18.55 -15.64
C LYS A 322 5.07 17.76 -14.93
N ALA A 323 4.42 16.83 -15.63
CA ALA A 323 3.46 15.91 -15.04
C ALA A 323 4.14 14.83 -14.18
N TRP A 324 5.41 14.52 -14.42
CA TRP A 324 6.17 13.50 -13.69
C TRP A 324 6.80 14.12 -12.45
N THR A 325 5.95 14.28 -11.45
CA THR A 325 6.24 14.98 -10.19
C THR A 325 7.08 14.14 -9.25
N VAL A 326 7.95 14.83 -8.50
CA VAL A 326 8.73 14.30 -7.38
C VAL A 326 8.57 15.30 -6.25
N TYR A 327 7.91 14.89 -5.17
CA TYR A 327 7.68 15.71 -3.99
C TYR A 327 8.41 15.14 -2.77
N PRO A 328 9.03 15.97 -1.93
CA PRO A 328 9.48 15.54 -0.61
C PRO A 328 8.29 15.18 0.30
N TRP A 329 8.52 14.43 1.38
CA TRP A 329 7.56 14.33 2.50
C TRP A 329 7.31 15.68 3.18
N ILE A 330 8.35 16.52 3.28
CA ILE A 330 8.27 17.84 3.91
C ILE A 330 7.93 18.86 2.82
N THR A 331 6.73 19.46 2.88
CA THR A 331 6.27 20.51 1.95
C THR A 331 6.95 21.86 2.18
N ASP A 332 8.28 21.85 2.31
CA ASP A 332 9.13 23.03 2.35
C ASP A 332 9.38 23.50 0.89
N PRO A 333 9.05 24.76 0.54
CA PRO A 333 9.29 25.30 -0.79
C PRO A 333 10.73 25.15 -1.30
N LYS A 334 11.74 25.03 -0.42
CA LYS A 334 13.14 24.83 -0.81
C LYS A 334 13.39 23.56 -1.64
N TRP A 335 12.50 22.57 -1.54
CA TRP A 335 12.56 21.31 -2.27
C TRP A 335 11.66 21.25 -3.50
N ALA A 336 10.78 22.24 -3.70
CA ALA A 336 9.80 22.25 -4.79
C ALA A 336 10.40 22.78 -6.10
N THR A 337 11.60 22.33 -6.47
CA THR A 337 12.35 22.82 -7.65
C THR A 337 12.48 21.77 -8.75
N PRO A 338 12.61 22.17 -10.03
CA PRO A 338 12.84 21.24 -11.14
C PRO A 338 14.12 20.40 -10.96
N GLU A 339 15.18 21.00 -10.40
CA GLU A 339 16.49 20.36 -10.24
C GLU A 339 16.44 19.27 -9.15
N PHE A 340 15.69 19.50 -8.06
CA PHE A 340 15.41 18.46 -7.07
C PHE A 340 14.66 17.28 -7.70
N ALA A 341 13.63 17.58 -8.49
CA ALA A 341 12.85 16.54 -9.16
C ALA A 341 13.68 15.75 -10.18
N GLU A 342 14.48 16.42 -11.02
CA GLU A 342 15.36 15.77 -11.99
C GLU A 342 16.47 14.94 -11.34
N LYS A 343 17.04 15.41 -10.22
CA LYS A 343 18.07 14.70 -9.46
C LYS A 343 17.55 13.40 -8.83
N PHE A 344 16.35 13.44 -8.24
CA PHE A 344 15.84 12.36 -7.40
C PHE A 344 14.72 11.52 -8.02
N ARG A 345 14.34 11.75 -9.28
CA ARG A 345 13.35 10.91 -9.98
C ARG A 345 13.85 9.46 -10.08
N LEU A 346 13.02 8.51 -9.65
CA LEU A 346 13.32 7.08 -9.55
C LEU A 346 12.45 6.27 -10.52
N VAL A 347 13.10 5.36 -11.25
CA VAL A 347 12.43 4.15 -11.75
C VAL A 347 12.36 3.19 -10.57
N SER A 348 11.22 3.14 -9.88
CA SER A 348 11.06 2.36 -8.65
C SER A 348 11.05 0.86 -8.92
N ALA A 349 11.85 0.12 -8.16
CA ALA A 349 11.96 -1.33 -8.29
C ALA A 349 10.63 -2.01 -7.95
N LYS A 350 10.04 -1.67 -6.79
CA LYS A 350 8.75 -2.20 -6.35
C LYS A 350 7.61 -1.92 -7.34
N ALA A 351 7.58 -0.72 -7.93
CA ALA A 351 6.62 -0.39 -8.98
C ALA A 351 6.82 -1.23 -10.26
N ALA A 352 8.06 -1.41 -10.73
CA ALA A 352 8.34 -2.20 -11.92
C ALA A 352 7.95 -3.69 -11.76
N PHE A 353 8.21 -4.30 -10.60
CA PHE A 353 7.73 -5.66 -10.29
C PHE A 353 6.20 -5.73 -10.24
N LEU A 354 5.52 -4.76 -9.61
CA LEU A 354 4.06 -4.65 -9.60
C LEU A 354 3.46 -4.49 -11.00
N TRP A 355 4.09 -3.67 -11.86
CA TRP A 355 3.65 -3.46 -13.25
C TRP A 355 3.73 -4.74 -14.07
N PHE A 356 4.82 -5.49 -13.94
CA PHE A 356 4.96 -6.79 -14.61
C PHE A 356 3.96 -7.83 -14.07
N ALA A 357 3.66 -7.80 -12.78
CA ALA A 357 2.71 -8.69 -12.14
C ALA A 357 1.25 -8.43 -12.55
N ALA A 358 0.81 -7.18 -12.51
CA ALA A 358 -0.60 -6.79 -12.72
C ALA A 358 -0.96 -6.53 -14.20
N TYR A 359 -0.02 -6.01 -14.99
CA TYR A 359 -0.23 -5.65 -16.40
C TYR A 359 0.96 -6.12 -17.27
N PRO A 360 1.16 -7.45 -17.43
CA PRO A 360 2.24 -8.00 -18.24
C PRO A 360 2.15 -7.52 -19.70
N SER A 361 3.26 -6.98 -20.19
CA SER A 361 3.47 -6.54 -21.58
C SER A 361 4.96 -6.40 -21.85
N GLU A 362 5.38 -6.19 -23.10
CA GLU A 362 6.80 -5.99 -23.46
C GLU A 362 7.44 -4.86 -22.63
N TYR A 363 6.75 -3.72 -22.54
CA TYR A 363 7.18 -2.57 -21.72
C TYR A 363 7.38 -2.92 -20.23
N THR A 364 6.45 -3.68 -19.62
CA THR A 364 6.55 -4.02 -18.20
C THR A 364 7.56 -5.15 -17.94
N ARG A 365 7.80 -6.01 -18.93
CA ARG A 365 8.92 -6.97 -18.95
C ARG A 365 10.26 -6.24 -19.01
N GLU A 366 10.39 -5.20 -19.85
CA GLU A 366 11.60 -4.37 -19.93
C GLU A 366 11.87 -3.61 -18.62
N LEU A 367 10.82 -3.02 -18.01
CA LEU A 367 10.90 -2.43 -16.68
C LEU A 367 11.43 -3.42 -15.63
N TRP A 368 10.83 -4.62 -15.54
CA TRP A 368 11.28 -5.67 -14.62
C TRP A 368 12.73 -6.07 -14.89
N MET A 369 13.10 -6.32 -16.15
CA MET A 369 14.45 -6.70 -16.55
C MET A 369 15.49 -5.61 -16.19
N ALA A 370 15.17 -4.33 -16.37
CA ALA A 370 16.06 -3.24 -16.01
C ALA A 370 16.27 -3.13 -14.48
N VAL A 371 15.21 -3.23 -13.67
CA VAL A 371 15.33 -3.10 -12.21
C VAL A 371 15.93 -4.35 -11.55
N ARG A 372 15.63 -5.55 -12.04
CA ARG A 372 16.12 -6.79 -11.43
C ARG A 372 17.63 -6.98 -11.55
N GLU A 373 18.23 -6.33 -12.54
CA GLU A 373 19.68 -6.26 -12.75
C GLU A 373 20.28 -5.08 -11.96
N LYS A 374 19.82 -3.84 -12.23
CA LYS A 374 20.49 -2.63 -11.75
C LYS A 374 20.16 -2.23 -10.32
N ALA A 375 18.95 -2.56 -9.82
CA ALA A 375 18.53 -2.24 -8.45
C ALA A 375 18.86 -3.34 -7.42
N ARG A 376 19.45 -4.45 -7.86
CA ARG A 376 19.82 -5.58 -7.00
C ARG A 376 21.01 -5.20 -6.12
N ALA A 377 20.87 -5.29 -4.79
CA ALA A 377 21.97 -5.02 -3.88
C ALA A 377 22.94 -6.21 -3.79
N GLU A 378 24.15 -5.98 -3.27
CA GLU A 378 25.10 -7.07 -2.97
C GLU A 378 24.49 -8.09 -1.98
N LYS A 379 23.74 -7.59 -0.99
CA LYS A 379 23.04 -8.37 0.05
C LYS A 379 21.77 -7.64 0.47
N PHE A 380 20.82 -8.40 1.02
CA PHE A 380 19.57 -7.91 1.60
C PHE A 380 18.58 -7.32 0.57
N GLY A 381 18.49 -7.91 -0.62
CA GLY A 381 17.42 -7.59 -1.57
C GLY A 381 17.69 -6.39 -2.47
N TYR A 382 16.65 -5.60 -2.74
CA TYR A 382 16.66 -4.55 -3.76
C TYR A 382 16.66 -3.16 -3.15
N HIS A 383 17.48 -2.27 -3.73
CA HIS A 383 17.37 -0.84 -3.56
C HIS A 383 16.02 -0.34 -4.09
N ALA A 384 15.54 0.80 -3.57
CA ALA A 384 14.18 1.30 -3.86
C ALA A 384 13.91 1.59 -5.35
N GLY A 385 14.96 1.81 -6.14
CA GLY A 385 14.88 2.04 -7.59
C GLY A 385 16.23 2.44 -8.18
N ILE A 386 16.16 3.02 -9.38
CA ILE A 386 17.29 3.57 -10.13
C ILE A 386 16.99 5.05 -10.39
N TYR A 387 17.89 5.96 -10.06
CA TYR A 387 17.73 7.38 -10.40
C TYR A 387 17.80 7.55 -11.93
N GLU A 388 16.76 8.12 -12.55
CA GLU A 388 16.67 8.28 -14.01
C GLU A 388 17.90 8.98 -14.60
N THR A 389 18.34 10.06 -13.95
CA THR A 389 19.38 10.97 -14.48
C THR A 389 20.79 10.43 -14.30
N SER A 390 21.07 9.70 -13.21
CA SER A 390 22.43 9.24 -12.89
C SER A 390 22.68 7.75 -13.16
N GLY A 391 21.62 6.95 -13.35
CA GLY A 391 21.71 5.50 -13.47
C GLY A 391 22.14 4.77 -12.18
N LYS A 392 22.36 5.50 -11.08
CA LYS A 392 22.76 4.95 -9.78
C LYS A 392 21.53 4.51 -8.97
N VAL A 393 21.77 3.68 -7.96
CA VAL A 393 20.76 3.28 -6.96
C VAL A 393 20.86 4.14 -5.70
N PRO A 394 19.77 4.35 -4.95
CA PRO A 394 19.84 4.81 -3.56
C PRO A 394 20.71 3.88 -2.71
N LYS A 395 21.57 4.40 -1.84
CA LYS A 395 22.43 3.61 -0.93
C LYS A 395 21.63 2.81 0.09
N SER A 396 20.41 3.26 0.39
CA SER A 396 19.53 2.61 1.35
C SER A 396 18.69 1.50 0.72
N ILE A 397 18.22 0.59 1.56
CA ILE A 397 17.39 -0.55 1.23
C ILE A 397 16.27 -0.60 2.27
N ASP A 398 15.01 -0.55 1.82
CA ASP A 398 13.85 -0.48 2.70
C ASP A 398 12.96 -1.74 2.66
N VAL A 399 12.19 -1.91 3.72
CA VAL A 399 11.31 -3.06 3.92
C VAL A 399 10.11 -3.07 2.96
N ASN A 400 9.59 -1.90 2.57
CA ASN A 400 8.39 -1.80 1.73
C ASN A 400 8.72 -2.17 0.28
N SER A 401 9.88 -1.76 -0.23
CA SER A 401 10.37 -2.20 -1.54
C SER A 401 10.49 -3.71 -1.63
N ASN A 402 11.15 -4.34 -0.65
CA ASN A 402 11.36 -5.79 -0.68
C ASN A 402 10.07 -6.58 -0.39
N ALA A 403 9.16 -6.05 0.43
CA ALA A 403 7.85 -6.64 0.68
C ALA A 403 6.91 -6.60 -0.55
N THR A 404 6.83 -5.44 -1.21
CA THR A 404 6.02 -5.28 -2.43
C THR A 404 6.58 -6.16 -3.56
N ILE A 405 7.91 -6.25 -3.73
CA ILE A 405 8.53 -7.16 -4.71
C ILE A 405 8.14 -8.62 -4.44
N LEU A 406 8.21 -9.08 -3.18
CA LEU A 406 7.77 -10.43 -2.81
C LEU A 406 6.29 -10.67 -3.11
N SER A 407 5.42 -9.70 -2.82
CA SER A 407 3.98 -9.81 -3.07
C SER A 407 3.66 -9.90 -4.57
N ALA A 408 4.32 -9.07 -5.39
CA ALA A 408 4.20 -9.08 -6.84
C ALA A 408 4.67 -10.41 -7.45
N ILE A 409 5.79 -10.97 -6.98
CA ILE A 409 6.30 -12.25 -7.46
C ILE A 409 5.43 -13.41 -6.97
N ALA A 410 4.94 -13.39 -5.73
CA ALA A 410 4.04 -14.41 -5.22
C ALA A 410 2.71 -14.45 -5.98
N TYR A 411 2.17 -13.30 -6.37
CA TYR A 411 1.03 -13.21 -7.28
C TYR A 411 1.32 -13.88 -8.63
N LEU A 412 2.44 -13.53 -9.28
CA LEU A 412 2.87 -14.14 -10.55
C LEU A 412 3.05 -15.65 -10.49
N LEU A 413 3.62 -16.17 -9.40
CA LEU A 413 3.97 -17.59 -9.26
C LEU A 413 2.83 -18.48 -8.74
N ASN A 414 1.74 -17.86 -8.23
CA ASN A 414 0.46 -18.50 -7.91
C ASN A 414 -0.60 -18.12 -8.97
N ASP A 415 -0.24 -18.21 -10.25
CA ASP A 415 -1.15 -18.05 -11.41
C ASP A 415 -1.99 -16.76 -11.40
N GLN A 416 -1.40 -15.65 -10.95
CA GLN A 416 -2.04 -14.34 -10.81
C GLN A 416 -3.27 -14.35 -9.88
N GLN A 417 -3.30 -15.28 -8.91
CA GLN A 417 -4.28 -15.31 -7.84
C GLN A 417 -3.98 -14.22 -6.78
N PRO A 418 -4.94 -13.34 -6.44
CA PRO A 418 -4.74 -12.33 -5.39
C PRO A 418 -4.43 -12.93 -4.02
N LEU A 419 -3.57 -12.28 -3.23
CA LEU A 419 -3.07 -12.83 -1.96
C LEU A 419 -4.21 -13.21 -0.99
N THR A 420 -5.32 -12.46 -0.96
CA THR A 420 -6.52 -12.74 -0.13
C THR A 420 -7.21 -14.08 -0.45
N GLN A 421 -6.94 -14.67 -1.62
CA GLN A 421 -7.52 -15.94 -2.07
C GLN A 421 -6.60 -17.14 -1.84
N LEU A 422 -5.30 -16.91 -1.58
CA LEU A 422 -4.32 -17.97 -1.30
C LEU A 422 -4.74 -18.83 -0.09
N LYS A 423 -4.19 -20.04 -0.01
CA LYS A 423 -4.37 -20.95 1.13
C LYS A 423 -3.03 -21.50 1.60
N ILE A 424 -2.61 -21.08 2.79
CA ILE A 424 -1.45 -21.61 3.50
C ILE A 424 -1.96 -22.70 4.44
N SER A 425 -2.14 -23.90 3.91
CA SER A 425 -2.30 -25.11 4.72
C SER A 425 -0.93 -25.59 5.22
N ARG A 426 -0.92 -26.31 6.35
CA ARG A 426 0.28 -27.07 6.74
C ARG A 426 0.58 -28.14 5.68
N GLN A 427 1.86 -28.29 5.35
CA GLN A 427 2.37 -29.48 4.66
C GLN A 427 2.70 -30.58 5.68
#